data_AF-A0A7S2CD47-F1
#
_entry.id   AF-A0A7S2CD47-F1
#
_cell.length_a   1.000
_cell.length_b   1.000
_cell.length_c   1.000
_cell.angle_alpha   90.00
_cell.angle_beta   90.00
_cell.angle_gamma   90.00
#
_symmetry.space_group_name_H-M   'P 1'
#
loop_
_entity.id
_entity.type
_entity.pdbx_description
1 polymer ?
#
loop_
_entity_poly.entity_id
_entity_poly.type
_entity_poly.pdbx_seq_one_letter_code
_entity_poly.pdbx_strand_id
1 'polypeptide(L)'
;SLLLRASADAGDFALAAGLLRLACGIRGASLPQSLARVAPGSDMQIRAGLPSELLSEVLQAMASRGGEERLAMQLSKELRGVPGVRLDPKLSLNLTSRAIRA
;
A
#
# COMPACT_ATOMS: atom_id res chain seq x y z
N SER A 1 -2.21 -1.56 12.03
CA SER A 1 -1.61 -0.34 11.43
C SER A 1 -0.13 -0.15 11.79
N LEU A 2 0.35 -0.60 12.97
CA LEU A 2 1.75 -0.42 13.39
C LEU A 2 2.80 -0.94 12.39
N LEU A 3 2.62 -2.18 11.89
CA LEU A 3 3.54 -2.78 10.91
C LEU A 3 3.63 -1.99 9.59
N LEU A 4 2.51 -1.41 9.13
CA LEU A 4 2.47 -0.62 7.89
C LEU A 4 3.22 0.71 8.02
N ARG A 5 3.08 1.37 9.18
CA ARG A 5 3.85 2.58 9.47
C ARG A 5 5.32 2.26 9.64
N ALA A 6 5.65 1.20 10.38
CA ALA A 6 7.03 0.77 10.57
C ALA A 6 7.73 0.43 9.24
N SER A 7 7.07 -0.27 8.32
CA SER A 7 7.65 -0.57 7.01
C SER A 7 7.80 0.68 6.13
N ALA A 8 6.81 1.58 6.14
CA ALA A 8 6.90 2.86 5.44
C ALA A 8 8.02 3.76 6.00
N ASP A 9 8.20 3.79 7.33
CA ASP A 9 9.24 4.57 7.99
C ASP A 9 10.64 3.98 7.78
N ALA A 10 10.76 2.66 7.74
CA ALA A 10 11.99 1.95 7.40
C ALA A 10 12.36 2.04 5.91
N GLY A 11 11.48 2.61 5.07
CA GLY A 11 11.69 2.71 3.62
C GLY A 11 11.48 1.39 2.87
N ASP A 12 10.99 0.34 3.53
CA ASP A 12 10.64 -0.93 2.89
C ASP A 12 9.24 -0.83 2.25
N PHE A 13 9.20 -0.07 1.16
CA PHE A 13 7.96 0.21 0.43
C PHE A 13 7.41 -1.00 -0.31
N ALA A 14 8.24 -2.00 -0.62
CA ALA A 14 7.81 -3.27 -1.18
C ALA A 14 7.01 -4.08 -0.13
N LEU A 15 7.51 -4.16 1.11
CA LEU A 15 6.78 -4.76 2.23
C LEU A 15 5.51 -3.98 2.56
N ALA A 16 5.57 -2.64 2.61
CA ALA A 16 4.40 -1.79 2.86
C ALA A 16 3.31 -1.99 1.80
N ALA A 17 3.68 -2.05 0.51
CA ALA A 17 2.77 -2.33 -0.60
C ALA A 17 2.11 -3.71 -0.48
N GLY A 18 2.89 -4.76 -0.17
CA GLY A 18 2.36 -6.11 0.02
C GLY A 18 1.39 -6.18 1.21
N LEU A 19 1.74 -5.56 2.33
CA LEU A 19 0.88 -5.48 3.50
C LEU A 19 -0.43 -4.73 3.22
N LEU A 20 -0.38 -3.63 2.45
CA LEU A 20 -1.58 -2.89 2.05
C LEU A 20 -2.50 -3.74 1.17
N ARG A 21 -1.94 -4.48 0.21
CA ARG A 21 -2.72 -5.37 -0.66
C ARG A 21 -3.42 -6.47 0.12
N LEU A 22 -2.73 -7.08 1.09
CA LEU A 22 -3.31 -8.08 1.99
C LEU A 22 -4.38 -7.46 2.91
N ALA A 23 -4.10 -6.28 3.46
CA ALA A 23 -5.00 -5.57 4.38
C ALA A 23 -6.31 -5.12 3.71
N CYS A 24 -6.28 -4.83 2.42
CA CYS A 24 -7.46 -4.47 1.65
C CYS A 24 -8.10 -5.66 0.91
N GLY A 25 -7.57 -6.87 1.10
CA GLY A 25 -8.10 -8.08 0.46
C GLY A 25 -8.04 -8.05 -1.07
N ILE A 26 -7.02 -7.39 -1.65
CA ILE A 26 -6.80 -7.36 -3.10
C ILE A 26 -6.52 -8.80 -3.57
N ARG A 27 -7.26 -9.27 -4.58
CA ARG A 27 -7.09 -10.63 -5.13
C ARG A 27 -5.68 -10.78 -5.72
N GLY A 28 -5.02 -11.90 -5.40
CA GLY A 28 -3.65 -12.17 -5.85
C GLY A 28 -2.56 -11.46 -5.05
N ALA A 29 -2.91 -10.81 -3.92
CA ALA A 29 -1.93 -10.31 -2.98
C ALA A 29 -1.21 -11.49 -2.31
N SER A 30 0.07 -11.68 -2.64
CA SER A 30 0.93 -12.66 -1.98
C SER A 30 1.60 -12.05 -0.75
N LEU A 31 1.83 -12.86 0.28
CA LEU A 31 2.71 -12.49 1.38
C LEU A 31 4.09 -12.09 0.82
N PRO A 32 4.62 -10.91 1.20
CA PRO A 32 6.00 -10.55 0.92
C PRO A 32 6.93 -11.68 1.36
N GLN A 33 7.96 -11.99 0.56
CA GLN A 33 8.83 -13.15 0.82
C GLN A 33 9.44 -13.15 2.22
N SER A 34 9.71 -11.97 2.78
CA SER A 34 10.21 -11.78 4.15
C SER A 34 9.23 -12.30 5.21
N LEU A 35 7.92 -12.12 5.00
CA LEU A 35 6.86 -12.63 5.88
C LEU A 35 6.42 -14.04 5.53
N ALA A 36 6.52 -14.46 4.26
CA ALA A 36 6.19 -15.81 3.83
C ALA A 36 7.04 -16.88 4.54
N ARG A 37 8.29 -16.55 4.92
CA ARG A 37 9.15 -17.44 5.73
C ARG A 37 8.69 -17.58 7.18
N VAL A 38 8.00 -16.57 7.71
CA VAL A 38 7.55 -16.53 9.12
C VAL A 38 6.16 -17.14 9.26
N ALA A 39 5.34 -17.08 8.20
CA ALA A 39 3.99 -17.62 8.19
C ALA A 39 3.71 -18.45 6.91
N PRO A 40 4.40 -19.59 6.71
CA PRO A 40 4.19 -20.45 5.55
C PRO A 40 2.75 -21.02 5.56
N GLY A 41 2.02 -20.85 4.45
CA GLY A 41 0.67 -21.41 4.29
C GLY A 41 -0.47 -20.58 4.88
N SER A 42 -0.20 -19.37 5.38
CA SER A 42 -1.26 -18.46 5.84
C SER A 42 -1.77 -17.65 4.64
N ASP A 43 -2.94 -17.98 4.10
CA ASP A 43 -3.72 -17.07 3.26
C ASP A 43 -4.22 -15.90 4.12
N MET A 44 -3.29 -15.02 4.50
CA MET A 44 -3.52 -13.94 5.44
C MET A 44 -4.27 -12.80 4.73
N GLN A 45 -5.56 -13.02 4.44
CA GLN A 45 -6.49 -11.95 4.10
C GLN A 45 -6.80 -11.18 5.37
N ILE A 46 -5.96 -10.21 5.71
CA ILE A 46 -6.24 -9.29 6.82
C ILE A 46 -7.36 -8.37 6.33
N ARG A 47 -8.63 -8.76 6.40
CA ARG A 47 -9.76 -7.83 6.09
C ARG A 47 -9.96 -6.84 7.24
N ALA A 48 -8.89 -6.19 7.67
CA ALA A 48 -8.99 -5.07 8.59
C ALA A 48 -9.30 -3.85 7.74
N GLY A 49 -10.52 -3.32 7.85
CA GLY A 49 -10.85 -2.03 7.26
C GLY A 49 -9.82 -0.99 7.74
N LEU A 50 -8.89 -0.63 6.86
CA LEU A 50 -7.86 0.34 7.19
C LEU A 50 -8.44 1.75 7.08
N PRO A 51 -8.11 2.65 8.03
CA PRO A 51 -8.47 4.06 7.92
C PRO A 51 -7.93 4.67 6.63
N SER A 52 -8.76 5.47 5.96
CA SER A 52 -8.41 6.18 4.71
C SER A 52 -7.16 7.05 4.86
N GLU A 53 -6.95 7.59 6.06
CA GLU A 53 -5.83 8.45 6.42
C GLU A 53 -4.53 7.64 6.41
N LEU A 54 -4.56 6.41 6.92
CA LEU A 54 -3.40 5.53 6.93
C LEU A 54 -3.03 5.07 5.51
N LEU A 55 -4.02 4.74 4.68
CA LEU A 55 -3.78 4.40 3.27
C LEU A 55 -3.10 5.58 2.56
N SER A 56 -3.62 6.78 2.78
CA SER A 56 -3.10 8.03 2.22
C SER A 56 -1.67 8.32 2.67
N GLU A 57 -1.40 8.20 3.97
CA GLU A 57 -0.09 8.40 4.58
C GLU A 57 0.98 7.47 3.95
N VAL A 58 0.68 6.17 3.82
CA VAL A 58 1.63 5.21 3.25
C VAL A 58 1.86 5.47 1.75
N LEU A 59 0.81 5.71 0.97
CA LEU A 59 0.94 6.05 -0.45
C LEU A 59 1.76 7.33 -0.67
N GLN A 60 1.55 8.33 0.19
CA GLN A 60 2.31 9.57 0.14
C GLN A 60 3.76 9.34 0.53
N ALA A 61 4.04 8.54 1.57
CA ALA A 61 5.40 8.19 1.98
C ALA A 61 6.16 7.46 0.87
N MET A 62 5.53 6.49 0.21
CA MET A 62 6.10 5.76 -0.94
C MET A 62 6.52 6.71 -2.07
N ALA A 63 5.64 7.62 -2.46
CA ALA A 63 5.92 8.56 -3.54
C ALA A 63 6.88 9.70 -3.14
N SER A 64 6.89 10.14 -1.88
CA SER A 64 7.70 11.29 -1.44
C SER A 64 9.09 10.90 -0.97
N ARG A 65 9.19 9.87 -0.15
CA ARG A 65 10.44 9.45 0.48
C ARG A 65 11.14 8.34 -0.31
N GLY A 66 10.39 7.48 -0.98
CA GLY A 66 10.93 6.32 -1.70
C GLY A 66 11.32 6.56 -3.15
N GLY A 67 10.81 7.62 -3.79
CA GLY A 67 10.88 7.73 -5.26
C GLY A 67 10.08 6.62 -5.98
N GLU A 68 9.19 5.95 -5.26
CA GLU A 68 8.40 4.82 -5.75
C GLU A 68 7.05 5.33 -6.29
N GLU A 69 7.05 6.42 -7.07
CA GLU A 69 5.80 7.05 -7.54
C GLU A 69 4.96 6.11 -8.40
N ARG A 70 5.61 5.27 -9.22
CA ARG A 70 4.92 4.28 -10.05
C ARG A 70 4.23 3.21 -9.20
N LEU A 71 4.92 2.67 -8.20
CA LEU A 71 4.37 1.68 -7.29
C LEU A 71 3.22 2.29 -6.47
N ALA A 72 3.39 3.50 -5.96
CA ALA A 72 2.34 4.23 -5.23
C ALA A 72 1.10 4.50 -6.11
N MET A 73 1.29 4.90 -7.37
CA MET A 73 0.16 5.11 -8.30
C MET A 73 -0.56 3.79 -8.62
N GLN A 74 0.19 2.73 -8.89
CA GLN A 74 -0.39 1.41 -9.15
C GLN A 74 -1.22 0.95 -7.95
N LEU A 75 -0.66 1.05 -6.74
CA LEU A 75 -1.35 0.68 -5.51
C LEU A 75 -2.60 1.54 -5.29
N SER A 76 -2.54 2.85 -5.56
CA SER A 76 -3.70 3.74 -5.49
C SER A 76 -4.82 3.32 -6.44
N LYS A 77 -4.50 2.82 -7.64
CA LYS A 77 -5.48 2.31 -8.60
C LYS A 77 -6.11 1.00 -8.11
N GLU A 78 -5.29 0.08 -7.61
CA GLU A 78 -5.76 -1.20 -7.06
C GLU A 78 -6.73 -0.98 -5.90
N LEU A 79 -6.37 -0.08 -4.97
CA LEU A 79 -7.19 0.24 -3.79
C LEU A 79 -8.53 0.89 -4.14
N ARG A 80 -8.63 1.69 -5.20
CA ARG A 80 -9.91 2.23 -5.69
C ARG A 80 -10.86 1.14 -6.20
N GLY A 81 -10.32 0.00 -6.64
CA GLY A 81 -11.12 -1.16 -7.05
C GLY A 81 -11.70 -1.95 -5.88
N VAL A 82 -11.29 -1.66 -4.64
CA VAL A 82 -11.74 -2.39 -3.45
C VAL A 82 -13.03 -1.75 -2.89
N PRO A 83 -14.13 -2.51 -2.78
CA PRO A 83 -15.36 -2.00 -2.18
C PRO A 83 -15.14 -1.53 -0.74
N GLY A 84 -15.62 -0.32 -0.43
CA GLY A 84 -15.52 0.25 0.92
C GLY A 84 -14.22 1.00 1.22
N VAL A 85 -13.23 0.98 0.32
CA VAL A 85 -12.03 1.81 0.43
C VAL A 85 -12.33 3.20 -0.14
N ARG A 86 -12.08 4.25 0.66
CA ARG A 86 -12.13 5.64 0.22
C ARG A 86 -10.73 6.22 0.29
N LEU A 87 -10.21 6.68 -0.84
CA LEU A 87 -8.94 7.41 -0.91
C LEU A 87 -9.23 8.88 -1.18
N ASP A 88 -8.41 9.77 -0.62
CA ASP A 88 -8.49 11.19 -0.92
C ASP A 88 -8.24 11.43 -2.43
N PRO A 89 -9.20 12.03 -3.16
CA PRO A 89 -9.03 12.34 -4.59
C PRO A 89 -7.80 13.21 -4.88
N LYS A 90 -7.44 14.13 -3.96
CA LYS A 90 -6.28 15.01 -4.10
C LYS A 90 -4.97 14.23 -4.11
N LEU A 91 -4.94 13.12 -3.38
CA LEU A 91 -3.76 12.27 -3.29
C LEU A 91 -3.45 11.61 -4.63
N SER A 92 -4.46 11.10 -5.32
CA SER A 92 -4.23 10.51 -6.64
C SER A 92 -3.83 11.53 -7.70
N LEU A 93 -4.36 12.76 -7.65
CA LEU A 93 -3.91 13.86 -8.51
C LEU A 93 -2.42 14.17 -8.27
N ASN A 94 -2.01 14.27 -7.01
CA ASN A 94 -0.62 14.51 -6.64
C ASN A 94 0.30 13.36 -7.09
N LEU A 95 -0.10 12.10 -6.85
CA LEU A 95 0.65 10.93 -7.29
C LEU A 95 0.79 10.88 -8.83
N THR A 96 -0.29 11.18 -9.55
CA THR A 96 -0.29 11.17 -11.02
C THR A 96 0.62 12.28 -11.56
N SER A 97 0.53 13.48 -11.00
CA SER A 97 1.37 14.62 -11.39
C SER A 97 2.86 14.33 -11.17
N ARG A 98 3.21 13.66 -10.06
CA ARG A 98 4.62 13.31 -9.75
C ARG A 98 5.14 12.18 -10.62
N ALA A 99 4.34 11.15 -10.88
CA ALA A 99 4.74 10.04 -11.74
C ALA A 99 4.90 10.43 -13.23
N ILE A 100 4.24 11.51 -13.69
CA ILE A 100 4.46 12.08 -15.04
C ILE A 100 5.79 12.85 -15.11
N ARG A 101 6.27 13.37 -13.97
CA ARG A 101 7.50 14.18 -13.87
C ARG A 101 8.75 13.36 -13.51
N ALA A 102 8.60 12.09 -13.16
CA ALA A 102 9.68 11.15 -12.79
C ALA A 102 10.04 10.24 -13.97
#